data_AF-A0A971SDH2-F1
#
_entry.id   AF-A0A971SDH2-F1
#
_cell.length_a   1.000
_cell.length_b   1.000
_cell.length_c   1.000
_cell.angle_alpha   90.00
_cell.angle_beta   90.00
_cell.angle_gamma   90.00
#
_symmetry.space_group_name_H-M   'P 1'
#
loop_
_entity.id
_entity.type
_entity.pdbx_description
1 polymer ?
#
loop_
_entity_poly.entity_id
_entity_poly.type
_entity_poly.pdbx_seq_one_letter_code
_entity_poly.pdbx_strand_id
1 'polypeptide(L)'
;MIKIKLAGFLLIATIIMGCSSKMPAPLEGVYPLKTKTLTIFDLYSEEYEIYYNVAEVVESKPENLAVDFDLGQLTEYRFGSFILGNNNQRTWFLMSKDPQGYWSDFYIDQNSDLTIKENERIKSFQSGQDKIKGMGRTQSMTMIPVRIKVSFKGLSGEIHKNLYFFMVTTVLTKKGASDLMVEAISATFLDGEINIATDETVKRMNVRLIDANGNGCFNDYGIDLIFIDLNNNDYYQKREGFKLAEFFDFSESTGEQKQLRIIVPPFPKKIAITGAGQDYDLADLEAQSDQEDEEDEALLDPGEEDFEKSTNSPSVASESQT
;
A
#
# COMPACT_ATOMS: atom_id res chain seq x y z
N MET A 1 27.06 50.77 -5.46
CA MET A 1 26.57 49.52 -6.07
C MET A 1 26.61 48.28 -5.16
N ILE A 2 27.23 48.31 -3.97
CA ILE A 2 27.34 47.12 -3.09
C ILE A 2 26.08 46.85 -2.23
N LYS A 3 25.25 47.87 -1.96
CA LYS A 3 24.08 47.73 -1.07
C LYS A 3 22.88 46.97 -1.67
N ILE A 4 22.78 46.87 -3.00
CA ILE A 4 21.64 46.18 -3.67
C ILE A 4 21.83 44.66 -3.68
N LYS A 5 23.07 44.17 -3.67
CA LYS A 5 23.36 42.72 -3.65
C LYS A 5 23.07 42.07 -2.30
N LEU A 6 23.20 42.82 -1.20
CA LEU A 6 22.93 42.31 0.15
C LEU A 6 21.43 42.12 0.40
N ALA A 7 20.59 43.00 -0.13
CA ALA A 7 19.13 42.90 0.00
C ALA A 7 18.56 41.70 -0.79
N GLY A 8 19.10 41.41 -1.97
CA GLY A 8 18.71 40.23 -2.75
C GLY A 8 19.11 38.90 -2.08
N PHE A 9 20.28 38.86 -1.43
CA PHE A 9 20.74 37.68 -0.70
C PHE A 9 19.93 37.43 0.57
N LEU A 10 19.49 38.49 1.27
CA LEU A 10 18.63 38.38 2.44
C LEU A 10 17.23 37.87 2.06
N LEU A 11 16.69 38.30 0.90
CA LEU A 11 15.39 37.85 0.39
C LEU A 11 15.43 36.36 -0.05
N ILE A 12 16.53 35.92 -0.66
CA ILE A 12 16.72 34.51 -1.01
C ILE A 12 16.93 33.66 0.25
N ALA A 13 17.64 34.17 1.26
CA ALA A 13 17.80 33.48 2.54
C ALA A 13 16.47 33.38 3.33
N THR A 14 15.59 34.39 3.29
CA THR A 14 14.26 34.30 3.91
C THR A 14 13.28 33.43 3.13
N ILE A 15 13.42 33.32 1.80
CA ILE A 15 12.66 32.36 1.00
C ILE A 15 13.14 30.92 1.25
N ILE A 16 14.44 30.70 1.51
CA ILE A 16 15.00 29.37 1.81
C ILE A 16 14.73 28.93 3.27
N MET A 17 14.51 29.86 4.21
CA MET A 17 14.22 29.56 5.63
C MET A 17 12.72 29.38 5.97
N GLY A 18 11.80 29.50 5.02
CA GLY A 18 10.40 29.77 5.34
C GLY A 18 9.35 28.84 4.74
N CYS A 19 9.64 27.56 4.46
CA CYS A 19 8.62 26.54 4.18
C CYS A 19 9.09 25.14 4.62
N SER A 20 9.69 25.03 5.81
CA SER A 20 9.61 23.78 6.55
C SER A 20 8.19 23.75 7.11
N SER A 21 7.24 23.11 6.42
CA SER A 21 5.93 22.83 7.01
C SER A 21 6.16 22.01 8.26
N LYS A 22 6.18 22.67 9.43
CA LYS A 22 6.09 21.95 10.68
C LYS A 22 4.76 21.22 10.65
N MET A 23 4.81 19.91 10.90
CA MET A 23 3.60 19.11 11.05
C MET A 23 2.67 19.83 12.03
N PRO A 24 1.39 20.06 11.68
CA PRO A 24 0.44 20.61 12.63
C PRO A 24 0.42 19.74 13.88
N ALA A 25 0.46 20.35 15.06
CA ALA A 25 0.74 19.62 16.28
C ALA A 25 -0.53 18.89 16.78
N PRO A 26 -0.56 17.54 16.74
CA PRO A 26 -1.68 16.78 17.24
C PRO A 26 -1.86 16.98 18.76
N LEU A 27 -3.11 16.99 19.22
CA LEU A 27 -3.45 17.12 20.63
C LEU A 27 -3.58 15.75 21.32
N GLU A 28 -3.33 15.75 22.63
CA GLU A 28 -3.52 14.57 23.48
C GLU A 28 -4.95 14.02 23.36
N GLY A 29 -5.06 12.70 23.29
CA GLY A 29 -6.33 12.02 23.10
C GLY A 29 -6.17 10.63 22.50
N VAL A 30 -7.29 9.91 22.39
CA VAL A 30 -7.35 8.58 21.79
C VAL A 30 -8.28 8.65 20.59
N TYR A 31 -7.75 8.31 19.42
CA TYR A 31 -8.41 8.55 18.14
C TYR A 31 -8.66 7.23 17.41
N PRO A 32 -9.93 6.91 17.09
CA PRO A 32 -10.26 5.69 16.37
C PRO A 32 -9.80 5.77 14.91
N LEU A 33 -9.38 4.63 14.39
CA LEU A 33 -9.00 4.43 13.01
C LEU A 33 -9.95 3.43 12.34
N LYS A 34 -10.08 3.53 11.03
CA LYS A 34 -10.85 2.64 10.17
C LYS A 34 -9.96 2.17 9.03
N THR A 35 -9.95 0.87 8.81
CA THR A 35 -9.27 0.26 7.68
C THR A 35 -9.98 0.59 6.38
N LYS A 36 -9.22 0.98 5.38
CA LYS A 36 -9.65 1.23 4.00
C LYS A 36 -8.59 0.69 3.03
N THR A 37 -8.92 0.69 1.75
CA THR A 37 -8.08 0.12 0.69
C THR A 37 -7.93 1.13 -0.44
N LEU A 38 -6.68 1.38 -0.86
CA LEU A 38 -6.35 2.20 -2.00
C LEU A 38 -6.80 1.51 -3.29
N THR A 39 -7.20 2.32 -4.26
CA THR A 39 -7.36 1.89 -5.64
C THR A 39 -6.08 2.12 -6.43
N ILE A 40 -6.00 1.52 -7.61
CA ILE A 40 -4.88 1.73 -8.51
C ILE A 40 -4.73 3.21 -8.92
N PHE A 41 -5.83 3.96 -8.96
CA PHE A 41 -5.82 5.40 -9.27
C PHE A 41 -5.13 6.21 -8.17
N ASP A 42 -5.29 5.80 -6.91
CA ASP A 42 -4.60 6.45 -5.79
C ASP A 42 -3.09 6.27 -5.90
N LEU A 43 -2.61 5.09 -6.31
CA LEU A 43 -1.18 4.86 -6.53
C LEU A 43 -0.62 5.70 -7.69
N TYR A 44 -1.35 5.79 -8.80
CA TYR A 44 -0.93 6.59 -9.96
C TYR A 44 -0.99 8.10 -9.74
N SER A 45 -1.60 8.57 -8.64
CA SER A 45 -1.56 9.99 -8.29
C SER A 45 -0.14 10.48 -7.92
N GLU A 46 0.75 9.56 -7.53
CA GLU A 46 2.10 9.85 -7.00
C GLU A 46 2.11 10.78 -5.76
N GLU A 47 0.97 10.96 -5.10
CA GLU A 47 0.85 11.76 -3.88
C GLU A 47 1.50 11.06 -2.66
N TYR A 48 1.56 9.74 -2.70
CA TYR A 48 2.10 8.90 -1.64
C TYR A 48 3.53 8.48 -1.96
N GLU A 49 4.49 8.80 -1.09
CA GLU A 49 5.86 8.31 -1.21
C GLU A 49 5.94 6.88 -0.65
N ILE A 50 5.48 5.91 -1.45
CA ILE A 50 5.45 4.50 -1.06
C ILE A 50 6.71 3.80 -1.57
N TYR A 51 7.31 3.01 -0.70
CA TYR A 51 8.40 2.07 -0.94
C TYR A 51 7.84 0.65 -1.09
N TYR A 52 8.65 -0.22 -1.68
CA TYR A 52 8.26 -1.59 -2.00
C TYR A 52 8.78 -2.57 -0.96
N ASN A 53 7.94 -3.53 -0.59
CA ASN A 53 8.41 -4.75 0.07
C ASN A 53 8.92 -5.70 -1.01
N VAL A 54 10.23 -5.88 -1.08
CA VAL A 54 10.88 -6.68 -2.13
C VAL A 54 10.93 -8.13 -1.69
N ALA A 55 10.40 -9.02 -2.53
CA ALA A 55 10.40 -10.45 -2.25
C ALA A 55 11.78 -11.10 -2.42
N GLU A 56 11.99 -12.18 -1.66
CA GLU A 56 13.00 -13.18 -1.96
C GLU A 56 12.45 -14.13 -3.04
N VAL A 57 13.16 -14.32 -4.14
CA VAL A 57 12.76 -15.22 -5.24
C VAL A 57 13.76 -16.37 -5.36
N VAL A 58 13.24 -17.60 -5.45
CA VAL A 58 14.00 -18.84 -5.51
C VAL A 58 13.51 -19.76 -6.64
N GLU A 59 14.40 -20.60 -7.16
CA GLU A 59 14.07 -21.50 -8.29
C GLU A 59 13.44 -22.82 -7.84
N SER A 60 13.73 -23.26 -6.61
CA SER A 60 13.25 -24.53 -6.07
C SER A 60 12.09 -24.33 -5.11
N LYS A 61 11.10 -25.23 -5.17
CA LYS A 61 9.99 -25.26 -4.20
C LYS A 61 10.55 -25.40 -2.78
N PRO A 62 10.17 -24.53 -1.83
CA PRO A 62 10.48 -24.73 -0.42
C PRO A 62 9.94 -26.08 0.09
N GLU A 63 10.66 -26.69 1.03
CA GLU A 63 10.31 -28.04 1.55
C GLU A 63 8.94 -28.05 2.23
N ASN A 64 8.63 -27.01 2.99
CA ASN A 64 7.42 -26.85 3.79
C ASN A 64 6.22 -26.27 3.02
N LEU A 65 6.40 -25.85 1.76
CA LEU A 65 5.34 -25.29 0.93
C LEU A 65 4.62 -26.40 0.15
N ALA A 66 3.32 -26.52 0.31
CA ALA A 66 2.47 -27.35 -0.54
C ALA A 66 1.95 -26.54 -1.73
N VAL A 67 1.74 -27.22 -2.86
CA VAL A 67 1.05 -26.68 -4.04
C VAL A 67 0.02 -27.72 -4.45
N ASP A 68 -1.25 -27.32 -4.53
CA ASP A 68 -2.37 -28.27 -4.71
C ASP A 68 -2.75 -28.54 -6.18
N PHE A 69 -1.94 -28.06 -7.12
CA PHE A 69 -2.11 -28.22 -8.56
C PHE A 69 -0.81 -28.65 -9.26
N ASP A 70 -0.94 -29.07 -10.52
CA ASP A 70 0.17 -29.62 -11.30
C ASP A 70 1.09 -28.52 -11.85
N LEU A 71 2.24 -28.33 -11.20
CA LEU A 71 3.30 -27.42 -11.65
C LEU A 71 3.81 -27.71 -13.06
N GLY A 72 3.66 -28.94 -13.57
CA GLY A 72 4.06 -29.33 -14.92
C GLY A 72 3.29 -28.59 -16.02
N GLN A 73 2.18 -27.95 -15.68
CA GLN A 73 1.37 -27.13 -16.59
C GLN A 73 1.88 -25.68 -16.71
N LEU A 74 2.77 -25.26 -15.81
CA LEU A 74 3.29 -23.89 -15.79
C LEU A 74 4.51 -23.73 -16.71
N THR A 75 4.59 -22.59 -17.39
CA THR A 75 5.76 -22.23 -18.21
C THR A 75 6.76 -21.45 -17.38
N GLU A 76 7.93 -22.04 -17.11
CA GLU A 76 9.03 -21.41 -16.37
C GLU A 76 8.56 -20.75 -15.07
N TYR A 77 8.45 -21.52 -14.00
CA TYR A 77 7.97 -21.01 -12.72
C TYR A 77 9.11 -20.65 -11.75
N ARG A 78 8.79 -19.82 -10.77
CA ARG A 78 9.62 -19.43 -9.63
C ARG A 78 8.76 -19.36 -8.38
N PHE A 79 9.38 -19.64 -7.24
CA PHE A 79 8.77 -19.41 -5.94
C PHE A 79 9.35 -18.13 -5.34
N GLY A 80 8.62 -17.52 -4.44
CA GLY A 80 9.19 -16.45 -3.64
C GLY A 80 8.36 -16.17 -2.41
N SER A 81 8.79 -15.21 -1.62
CA SER A 81 8.06 -14.82 -0.43
C SER A 81 8.28 -13.37 -0.03
N PHE A 82 7.24 -12.81 0.58
CA PHE A 82 7.30 -11.56 1.32
C PHE A 82 7.40 -11.85 2.82
N ILE A 83 8.00 -10.91 3.54
CA ILE A 83 7.95 -10.89 5.01
C ILE A 83 6.96 -9.80 5.40
N LEU A 84 5.90 -10.20 6.09
CA LEU A 84 4.78 -9.34 6.50
C LEU A 84 4.57 -9.42 8.02
N GLY A 85 3.96 -8.38 8.58
CA GLY A 85 3.64 -8.27 9.99
C GLY A 85 4.88 -8.10 10.88
N ASN A 86 4.65 -7.74 12.14
CA ASN A 86 5.71 -7.50 13.11
C ASN A 86 6.29 -8.79 13.72
N ASN A 87 5.71 -9.94 13.38
CA ASN A 87 6.20 -11.27 13.73
C ASN A 87 7.03 -11.91 12.59
N ASN A 88 7.28 -11.18 11.49
CA ASN A 88 7.97 -11.66 10.29
C ASN A 88 7.30 -12.90 9.66
N GLN A 89 5.97 -12.90 9.56
CA GLN A 89 5.23 -13.91 8.82
C GLN A 89 5.76 -13.98 7.39
N ARG A 90 6.12 -15.18 6.93
CA ARG A 90 6.52 -15.41 5.55
C ARG A 90 5.30 -15.80 4.72
N THR A 91 4.92 -14.95 3.77
CA THR A 91 3.85 -15.23 2.82
C THR A 91 4.46 -15.70 1.51
N TRP A 92 4.17 -16.94 1.12
CA TRP A 92 4.72 -17.57 -0.07
C TRP A 92 3.90 -17.27 -1.32
N PHE A 93 4.58 -17.19 -2.45
CA PHE A 93 3.96 -17.13 -3.76
C PHE A 93 4.67 -18.04 -4.77
N LEU A 94 3.95 -18.32 -5.83
CA LEU A 94 4.40 -19.02 -7.03
C LEU A 94 4.03 -18.14 -8.22
N MET A 95 4.99 -17.91 -9.10
CA MET A 95 4.76 -17.18 -10.34
C MET A 95 5.32 -17.94 -11.53
N SER A 96 4.72 -17.74 -12.70
CA SER A 96 5.16 -18.30 -13.97
C SER A 96 4.91 -17.32 -15.10
N LYS A 97 5.40 -17.65 -16.30
CA LYS A 97 5.14 -16.84 -17.49
C LYS A 97 3.77 -17.16 -18.07
N ASP A 98 3.02 -16.11 -18.37
CA ASP A 98 1.80 -16.19 -19.17
C ASP A 98 2.11 -16.55 -20.64
N PRO A 99 1.10 -16.86 -21.48
CA PRO A 99 1.31 -17.17 -22.89
C PRO A 99 2.00 -16.07 -23.71
N GLN A 100 1.98 -14.82 -23.24
CA GLN A 100 2.63 -13.66 -23.83
C GLN A 100 4.07 -13.48 -23.34
N GLY A 101 4.50 -14.28 -22.35
CA GLY A 101 5.85 -14.30 -21.79
C GLY A 101 6.06 -13.36 -20.60
N TYR A 102 5.02 -12.74 -20.05
CA TYR A 102 5.10 -11.90 -18.86
C TYR A 102 5.00 -12.72 -17.58
N TRP A 103 5.68 -12.29 -16.51
CA TRP A 103 5.57 -12.91 -15.19
C TRP A 103 4.30 -12.45 -14.47
N SER A 104 3.14 -12.86 -14.97
CA SER A 104 1.80 -12.43 -14.55
C SER A 104 0.90 -13.59 -14.14
N ASP A 105 1.26 -14.84 -14.43
CA ASP A 105 0.58 -16.01 -13.88
C ASP A 105 1.07 -16.25 -12.45
N PHE A 106 0.38 -15.62 -11.49
CA PHE A 106 0.81 -15.46 -10.11
C PHE A 106 -0.22 -16.03 -9.13
N TYR A 107 0.26 -16.75 -8.13
CA TYR A 107 -0.49 -17.38 -7.05
C TYR A 107 0.19 -17.02 -5.73
N ILE A 108 -0.58 -16.71 -4.69
CA ILE A 108 -0.04 -16.34 -3.38
C ILE A 108 -0.83 -17.05 -2.30
N ASP A 109 -0.17 -17.56 -1.26
CA ASP A 109 -0.81 -18.13 -0.08
C ASP A 109 -1.56 -17.00 0.65
N GLN A 110 -2.86 -16.85 0.37
CA GLN A 110 -3.66 -15.76 0.89
C GLN A 110 -4.07 -15.99 2.34
N ASN A 111 -3.98 -17.23 2.83
CA ASN A 111 -4.47 -17.64 4.14
C ASN A 111 -3.34 -17.91 5.14
N SER A 112 -2.08 -17.84 4.70
CA SER A 112 -0.89 -18.19 5.47
C SER A 112 -0.93 -19.64 6.00
N ASP A 113 -1.48 -20.57 5.21
CA ASP A 113 -1.62 -21.99 5.56
C ASP A 113 -0.51 -22.87 4.96
N LEU A 114 0.49 -22.25 4.32
CA LEU A 114 1.61 -22.89 3.62
C LEU A 114 1.17 -23.78 2.45
N THR A 115 -0.01 -23.54 1.89
CA THR A 115 -0.52 -24.22 0.71
C THR A 115 -0.92 -23.19 -0.34
N ILE A 116 -0.27 -23.23 -1.50
CA ILE A 116 -0.71 -22.42 -2.64
C ILE A 116 -1.75 -23.23 -3.42
N LYS A 117 -2.94 -22.65 -3.55
CA LYS A 117 -4.08 -23.29 -4.22
C LYS A 117 -4.35 -22.71 -5.60
N GLU A 118 -4.91 -23.50 -6.52
CA GLU A 118 -5.26 -23.01 -7.87
C GLU A 118 -6.25 -21.82 -7.82
N ASN A 119 -7.19 -21.83 -6.86
CA ASN A 119 -8.14 -20.75 -6.68
C ASN A 119 -7.52 -19.45 -6.10
N GLU A 120 -6.28 -19.49 -5.60
CA GLU A 120 -5.53 -18.32 -5.16
C GLU A 120 -4.79 -17.60 -6.31
N ARG A 121 -5.02 -18.05 -7.56
CA ARG A 121 -4.52 -17.37 -8.75
C ARG A 121 -5.04 -15.93 -8.83
N ILE A 122 -4.13 -14.98 -9.00
CA ILE A 122 -4.45 -13.57 -9.17
C ILE A 122 -4.74 -13.28 -10.64
N LYS A 123 -5.99 -12.91 -10.94
CA LYS A 123 -6.46 -12.66 -12.31
C LYS A 123 -6.36 -11.20 -12.75
N SER A 124 -5.98 -10.29 -11.85
CA SER A 124 -6.06 -8.84 -12.06
C SER A 124 -4.78 -8.21 -12.64
N PHE A 125 -3.80 -9.00 -13.10
CA PHE A 125 -2.55 -8.47 -13.65
C PHE A 125 -2.76 -7.75 -14.98
N GLN A 126 -2.19 -6.55 -15.09
CA GLN A 126 -2.00 -5.83 -16.34
C GLN A 126 -0.51 -5.73 -16.65
N SER A 127 -0.13 -6.21 -17.83
CA SER A 127 1.26 -6.31 -18.28
C SER A 127 1.59 -5.26 -19.34
N GLY A 128 2.83 -4.78 -19.34
CA GLY A 128 3.35 -3.85 -20.32
C GLY A 128 4.86 -3.97 -20.51
N GLN A 129 5.35 -3.34 -21.57
CA GLN A 129 6.77 -3.29 -21.90
C GLN A 129 7.17 -1.88 -22.31
N ASP A 130 8.32 -1.42 -21.80
CA ASP A 130 8.92 -0.16 -22.21
C ASP A 130 10.47 -0.20 -22.11
N LYS A 131 11.10 0.98 -22.17
CA LYS A 131 12.54 1.14 -22.02
C LYS A 131 12.85 2.20 -20.97
N ILE A 132 13.71 1.85 -20.02
CA ILE A 132 14.20 2.77 -18.98
C ILE A 132 15.72 2.82 -19.00
N LYS A 133 16.30 4.02 -19.18
CA LYS A 133 17.77 4.26 -19.16
C LYS A 133 18.57 3.27 -20.03
N GLY A 134 18.05 2.92 -21.21
CA GLY A 134 18.67 1.99 -22.16
C GLY A 134 18.55 0.50 -21.80
N MET A 135 17.71 0.15 -20.83
CA MET A 135 17.34 -1.22 -20.46
C MET A 135 15.91 -1.48 -20.96
N GLY A 136 15.64 -2.68 -21.46
CA GLY A 136 14.26 -3.11 -21.69
C GLY A 136 13.61 -3.44 -20.35
N ARG A 137 12.39 -3.00 -20.12
CA ARG A 137 11.62 -3.32 -18.92
C ARG A 137 10.30 -3.95 -19.35
N THR A 138 10.01 -5.12 -18.81
CA THR A 138 8.64 -5.65 -18.79
C THR A 138 8.14 -5.56 -17.37
N GLN A 139 6.89 -5.12 -17.20
CA GLN A 139 6.29 -4.96 -15.89
C GLN A 139 4.87 -5.53 -15.93
N SER A 140 4.48 -6.25 -14.88
CA SER A 140 3.10 -6.66 -14.66
C SER A 140 2.69 -6.20 -13.27
N MET A 141 1.51 -5.61 -13.16
CA MET A 141 0.98 -5.12 -11.89
C MET A 141 -0.48 -5.51 -11.72
N THR A 142 -0.89 -5.88 -10.52
CA THR A 142 -2.30 -6.12 -10.20
C THR A 142 -3.10 -4.83 -10.25
N MET A 143 -4.25 -4.84 -10.93
CA MET A 143 -5.18 -3.70 -11.00
C MET A 143 -6.15 -3.65 -9.82
N ILE A 144 -6.37 -4.80 -9.19
CA ILE A 144 -7.17 -4.97 -7.98
C ILE A 144 -6.22 -5.49 -6.89
N PRO A 145 -6.16 -4.85 -5.71
CA PRO A 145 -5.36 -5.33 -4.59
C PRO A 145 -5.70 -6.77 -4.20
N VAL A 146 -4.68 -7.52 -3.83
CA VAL A 146 -4.76 -8.92 -3.44
C VAL A 146 -4.86 -9.00 -1.93
N ARG A 147 -5.85 -9.74 -1.42
CA ARG A 147 -6.03 -9.98 0.01
C ARG A 147 -5.03 -11.01 0.51
N ILE A 148 -4.39 -10.74 1.64
CA ILE A 148 -3.46 -11.61 2.35
C ILE A 148 -3.79 -11.56 3.84
N LYS A 149 -3.97 -12.72 4.47
CA LYS A 149 -4.09 -12.85 5.93
C LYS A 149 -2.70 -12.64 6.55
N VAL A 150 -2.55 -11.56 7.31
CA VAL A 150 -1.30 -11.19 7.99
C VAL A 150 -1.51 -11.31 9.49
N SER A 151 -0.59 -11.98 10.16
CA SER A 151 -0.54 -12.11 11.61
C SER A 151 0.36 -11.05 12.23
N PHE A 152 -0.04 -10.61 13.42
CA PHE A 152 0.67 -9.62 14.21
C PHE A 152 0.82 -10.14 15.63
N LYS A 153 2.00 -9.91 16.21
CA LYS A 153 2.22 -10.07 17.64
C LYS A 153 1.69 -8.84 18.37
N GLY A 154 0.49 -8.96 18.94
CA GLY A 154 -0.07 -8.00 19.89
C GLY A 154 0.38 -8.26 21.33
N LEU A 155 0.05 -7.33 22.23
CA LEU A 155 0.17 -7.45 23.68
C LEU A 155 -0.89 -8.41 24.22
N SER A 156 -2.11 -8.36 23.66
CA SER A 156 -3.24 -9.19 24.09
C SER A 156 -3.22 -10.61 23.50
N GLY A 157 -2.39 -10.85 22.48
CA GLY A 157 -2.28 -12.13 21.79
C GLY A 157 -1.88 -11.93 20.32
N GLU A 158 -1.99 -13.01 19.54
CA GLU A 158 -1.83 -12.93 18.10
C GLU A 158 -3.09 -12.35 17.45
N ILE A 159 -2.91 -11.42 16.52
CA ILE A 159 -3.98 -10.73 15.80
C ILE A 159 -3.85 -11.10 14.32
N HIS A 160 -4.92 -11.55 13.68
CA HIS A 160 -4.93 -11.86 12.25
C HIS A 160 -5.79 -10.86 11.49
N LYS A 161 -5.24 -10.20 10.48
CA LYS A 161 -5.94 -9.20 9.66
C LYS A 161 -5.88 -9.52 8.19
N ASN A 162 -6.94 -9.20 7.47
CA ASN A 162 -6.99 -9.23 6.02
C ASN A 162 -6.44 -7.90 5.48
N LEU A 163 -5.21 -7.94 4.98
CA LEU A 163 -4.57 -6.80 4.35
C LEU A 163 -4.58 -6.95 2.83
N TYR A 164 -4.50 -5.82 2.14
CA TYR A 164 -4.59 -5.75 0.70
C TYR A 164 -3.30 -5.17 0.14
N PHE A 165 -2.75 -5.80 -0.89
CA PHE A 165 -1.48 -5.39 -1.50
C PHE A 165 -1.60 -5.36 -3.02
N PHE A 166 -0.94 -4.39 -3.64
CA PHE A 166 -0.67 -4.47 -5.07
C PHE A 166 0.64 -5.23 -5.29
N MET A 167 0.61 -6.17 -6.23
CA MET A 167 1.76 -6.98 -6.60
C MET A 167 2.34 -6.44 -7.89
N VAL A 168 3.66 -6.28 -7.93
CA VAL A 168 4.39 -5.82 -9.11
C VAL A 168 5.50 -6.81 -9.42
N THR A 169 5.54 -7.29 -10.65
CA THR A 169 6.68 -8.03 -11.20
C THR A 169 7.38 -7.15 -12.22
N THR A 170 8.70 -7.05 -12.11
CA THR A 170 9.52 -6.26 -13.03
C THR A 170 10.67 -7.13 -13.53
N VAL A 171 10.82 -7.24 -14.84
CA VAL A 171 12.03 -7.80 -15.46
C VAL A 171 12.79 -6.70 -16.18
N LEU A 172 14.05 -6.49 -15.78
CA LEU A 172 14.97 -5.59 -16.45
C LEU A 172 15.91 -6.42 -17.33
N THR A 173 16.07 -5.99 -18.59
CA THR A 173 16.91 -6.69 -19.57
C THR A 173 17.95 -5.75 -20.16
N LYS A 174 19.21 -6.22 -20.21
CA LYS A 174 20.32 -5.48 -20.82
C LYS A 174 21.36 -6.43 -21.38
N LYS A 175 21.66 -6.31 -22.67
CA LYS A 175 22.72 -7.09 -23.36
C LYS A 175 22.63 -8.61 -23.14
N GLY A 176 21.41 -9.16 -23.12
CA GLY A 176 21.18 -10.59 -22.96
C GLY A 176 21.14 -11.10 -21.51
N ALA A 177 21.41 -10.24 -20.51
CA ALA A 177 21.14 -10.53 -19.11
C ALA A 177 19.75 -10.01 -18.71
N SER A 178 19.11 -10.69 -17.76
CA SER A 178 17.82 -10.33 -17.19
C SER A 178 17.82 -10.42 -15.67
N ASP A 179 17.27 -9.41 -15.00
CA ASP A 179 17.05 -9.39 -13.56
C ASP A 179 15.54 -9.34 -13.30
N LEU A 180 15.04 -10.24 -12.45
CA LEU A 180 13.64 -10.32 -12.04
C LEU A 180 13.49 -9.79 -10.62
N MET A 181 12.52 -8.89 -10.43
CA MET A 181 12.17 -8.31 -9.15
C MET A 181 10.67 -8.46 -8.93
N VAL A 182 10.28 -8.81 -7.71
CA VAL A 182 8.88 -8.94 -7.31
C VAL A 182 8.68 -8.10 -6.06
N GLU A 183 7.67 -7.25 -6.09
CA GLU A 183 7.42 -6.20 -5.11
C GLU A 183 5.96 -6.23 -4.65
N ALA A 184 5.73 -5.93 -3.38
CA ALA A 184 4.41 -5.67 -2.83
C ALA A 184 4.32 -4.22 -2.34
N ILE A 185 3.20 -3.58 -2.65
CA ILE A 185 2.84 -2.23 -2.21
C ILE A 185 1.62 -2.36 -1.33
N SER A 186 1.64 -1.81 -0.12
CA SER A 186 0.45 -1.82 0.74
C SER A 186 -0.67 -1.00 0.08
N ALA A 187 -1.80 -1.65 -0.16
CA ALA A 187 -3.04 -0.97 -0.53
C ALA A 187 -3.88 -0.66 0.72
N THR A 188 -3.69 -1.40 1.81
CA THR A 188 -4.37 -1.11 3.06
C THR A 188 -3.81 0.15 3.72
N PHE A 189 -4.72 1.01 4.17
CA PHE A 189 -4.39 2.19 4.95
C PHE A 189 -5.44 2.41 6.05
N LEU A 190 -5.12 3.29 7.00
CA LEU A 190 -5.98 3.55 8.16
C LEU A 190 -6.38 5.03 8.19
N ASP A 191 -7.67 5.30 8.06
CA ASP A 191 -8.23 6.66 8.16
C ASP A 191 -8.79 6.91 9.56
N GLY A 192 -8.65 8.13 10.05
CA GLY A 192 -9.28 8.58 11.29
C GLY A 192 -9.44 10.09 11.32
N GLU A 193 -9.78 10.59 12.50
CA GLU A 193 -9.89 12.03 12.76
C GLU A 193 -9.17 12.35 14.07
N ILE A 194 -8.29 13.34 14.05
CA ILE A 194 -7.57 13.82 15.24
C ILE A 194 -7.89 15.28 15.53
N ASN A 195 -7.69 15.70 16.78
CA ASN A 195 -7.71 17.11 17.12
C ASN A 195 -6.31 17.69 16.97
N ILE A 196 -6.22 18.86 16.35
CA ILE A 196 -4.98 19.58 16.10
C ILE A 196 -5.12 20.97 16.67
N ALA A 197 -4.07 21.43 17.36
CA ALA A 197 -3.97 22.83 17.75
C ALA A 197 -3.49 23.67 16.56
N THR A 198 -4.26 24.69 16.23
CA THR A 198 -3.83 25.78 15.36
C THR A 198 -3.70 27.05 16.19
N ASP A 199 -3.01 28.07 15.68
CA ASP A 199 -2.65 29.29 16.43
C ASP A 199 -3.82 29.98 17.16
N GLU A 200 -5.06 29.76 16.74
CA GLU A 200 -6.25 30.39 17.31
C GLU A 200 -7.38 29.41 17.68
N THR A 201 -7.35 28.15 17.23
CA THR A 201 -8.46 27.20 17.41
C THR A 201 -8.01 25.74 17.49
N VAL A 202 -8.80 24.91 18.16
CA VAL A 202 -8.72 23.46 18.01
C VAL A 202 -9.58 23.04 16.82
N LYS A 203 -8.98 22.32 15.88
CA LYS A 203 -9.69 21.78 14.71
C LYS A 203 -9.64 20.27 14.73
N ARG A 204 -10.75 19.65 14.36
CA ARG A 204 -10.79 18.23 14.02
C ARG A 204 -10.37 18.09 12.56
N MET A 205 -9.37 17.26 12.28
CA MET A 205 -8.85 17.03 10.93
C MET A 205 -8.82 15.55 10.61
N ASN A 206 -9.09 15.21 9.36
CA ASN A 206 -8.91 13.85 8.86
C ASN A 206 -7.42 13.51 8.81
N VAL A 207 -7.12 12.27 9.18
CA VAL A 207 -5.78 11.70 9.05
C VAL A 207 -5.79 10.37 8.35
N ARG A 208 -4.68 10.06 7.71
CA ARG A 208 -4.42 8.78 7.07
C ARG A 208 -3.05 8.26 7.46
N LEU A 209 -2.98 7.02 7.96
CA LEU A 209 -1.75 6.28 8.14
C LEU A 209 -1.54 5.35 6.96
N ILE A 210 -0.34 5.37 6.40
CA ILE A 210 0.08 4.52 5.29
C ILE A 210 1.33 3.76 5.70
N ASP A 211 1.24 2.44 5.58
CA ASP A 211 2.40 1.55 5.57
C ASP A 211 3.21 1.86 4.31
N ALA A 212 4.32 2.55 4.51
CA ALA A 212 5.10 3.07 3.41
C ALA A 212 6.10 2.05 2.88
N ASN A 213 6.36 0.94 3.56
CA ASN A 213 7.34 -0.04 3.12
C ASN A 213 6.72 -1.36 2.63
N GLY A 214 5.40 -1.52 2.76
CA GLY A 214 4.66 -2.66 2.25
C GLY A 214 4.74 -3.90 3.13
N ASN A 215 5.12 -3.79 4.40
CA ASN A 215 5.21 -4.94 5.31
C ASN A 215 3.92 -5.22 6.11
N GLY A 216 2.90 -4.36 5.97
CA GLY A 216 1.62 -4.45 6.67
C GLY A 216 1.61 -3.89 8.10
N CYS A 217 2.73 -3.36 8.59
CA CYS A 217 2.83 -2.68 9.89
C CYS A 217 2.65 -1.17 9.71
N PHE A 218 1.96 -0.54 10.67
CA PHE A 218 1.68 0.90 10.64
C PHE A 218 2.44 1.67 11.74
N ASN A 219 3.45 1.04 12.34
CA ASN A 219 4.23 1.59 13.44
C ASN A 219 5.74 1.61 13.16
N ASP A 220 6.15 1.58 11.88
CA ASP A 220 7.54 1.74 11.48
C ASP A 220 7.90 3.24 11.47
N TYR A 221 8.14 3.77 12.67
CA TYR A 221 8.50 5.17 12.86
C TYR A 221 9.71 5.60 12.00
N GLY A 222 9.57 6.74 11.32
CA GLY A 222 10.56 7.28 10.37
C GLY A 222 10.48 6.70 8.96
N ILE A 223 9.64 5.69 8.75
CA ILE A 223 9.39 5.05 7.45
C ILE A 223 7.94 5.29 7.04
N ASP A 224 6.98 4.85 7.87
CA ASP A 224 5.54 5.01 7.61
C ASP A 224 5.13 6.47 7.52
N LEU A 225 4.00 6.71 6.88
CA LEU A 225 3.51 8.06 6.63
C LEU A 225 2.23 8.33 7.41
N ILE A 226 2.13 9.55 7.94
CA ILE A 226 0.90 10.15 8.42
C ILE A 226 0.57 11.35 7.54
N PHE A 227 -0.62 11.34 6.94
CA PHE A 227 -1.17 12.48 6.24
C PHE A 227 -2.19 13.18 7.12
N ILE A 228 -2.21 14.52 7.06
CA ILE A 228 -3.19 15.37 7.75
C ILE A 228 -3.87 16.23 6.69
N ASP A 229 -5.19 16.10 6.55
CA ASP A 229 -5.96 16.88 5.57
C ASP A 229 -6.08 18.34 6.02
N LEU A 230 -5.14 19.18 5.57
CA LEU A 230 -5.08 20.60 5.93
C LEU A 230 -6.18 21.39 5.24
N ASN A 231 -6.68 20.89 4.10
CA ASN A 231 -7.69 21.55 3.29
C ASN A 231 -9.12 21.09 3.63
N ASN A 232 -9.26 20.03 4.44
CA ASN A 232 -10.52 19.42 4.85
C ASN A 232 -11.42 19.09 3.65
N ASN A 233 -10.84 18.42 2.64
CA ASN A 233 -11.48 18.08 1.37
C ASN A 233 -11.42 16.57 1.04
N ASP A 234 -10.98 15.73 1.99
CA ASP A 234 -10.81 14.28 1.85
C ASP A 234 -9.83 13.86 0.73
N TYR A 235 -9.00 14.79 0.25
CA TYR A 235 -7.98 14.55 -0.77
C TYR A 235 -6.60 14.94 -0.23
N TYR A 236 -5.77 13.92 0.02
CA TYR A 236 -4.43 14.11 0.56
C TYR A 236 -3.42 14.40 -0.53
N GLN A 237 -2.70 15.51 -0.36
CA GLN A 237 -1.58 15.91 -1.22
C GLN A 237 -0.25 15.49 -0.60
N LYS A 238 0.77 15.30 -1.42
CA LYS A 238 2.12 14.94 -0.98
C LYS A 238 2.68 15.86 0.11
N ARG A 239 2.36 17.17 0.04
CA ARG A 239 2.78 18.18 1.03
C ARG A 239 2.10 18.04 2.41
N GLU A 240 1.03 17.27 2.48
CA GLU A 240 0.28 16.96 3.70
C GLU A 240 0.76 15.66 4.35
N GLY A 241 1.67 14.93 3.68
CA GLY A 241 2.31 13.73 4.18
C GLY A 241 3.57 14.02 4.97
N PHE A 242 3.68 13.39 6.13
CA PHE A 242 4.83 13.45 7.02
C PHE A 242 5.26 12.03 7.36
N LYS A 243 6.57 11.82 7.54
CA LYS A 243 7.04 10.58 8.18
C LYS A 243 6.48 10.50 9.59
N LEU A 244 5.93 9.34 9.93
CA LEU A 244 5.41 9.05 11.25
C LEU A 244 6.56 9.14 12.26
N ALA A 245 6.52 10.15 13.12
CA ALA A 245 7.49 10.35 14.19
C ALA A 245 6.84 9.94 15.51
N GLU A 246 7.56 9.19 16.34
CA GLU A 246 7.04 8.78 17.65
C GLU A 246 6.88 9.95 18.60
N PHE A 247 7.85 10.89 18.61
CA PHE A 247 7.88 12.04 19.51
C PHE A 247 7.86 13.35 18.72
N PHE A 248 7.17 14.35 19.26
CA PHE A 248 7.13 15.69 18.69
C PHE A 248 6.96 16.76 19.77
N ASP A 249 7.50 17.94 19.49
CA ASP A 249 7.37 19.09 20.37
C ASP A 249 6.03 19.80 20.13
N PHE A 250 5.35 20.14 21.23
CA PHE A 250 4.09 20.86 21.25
C PHE A 250 4.23 22.15 22.06
N SER A 251 3.85 23.27 21.44
CA SER A 251 3.77 24.55 22.12
C SER A 251 2.35 24.85 22.52
N GLU A 252 2.10 25.02 23.82
CA GLU A 252 0.81 25.53 24.29
C GLU A 252 0.64 27.00 23.96
N SER A 253 -0.61 27.49 23.98
CA SER A 253 -0.94 28.91 23.81
C SER A 253 -0.35 29.80 24.91
N THR A 254 0.02 29.20 26.04
CA THR A 254 0.74 29.81 27.16
C THR A 254 2.23 30.03 26.88
N GLY A 255 2.75 29.46 25.79
CA GLY A 255 4.18 29.45 25.45
C GLY A 255 4.99 28.34 26.12
N GLU A 256 4.34 27.52 26.97
CA GLU A 256 4.96 26.33 27.54
C GLU A 256 5.20 25.28 26.46
N GLN A 257 6.41 24.70 26.45
CA GLN A 257 6.78 23.62 25.54
C GLN A 257 6.63 22.30 26.28
N LYS A 258 5.91 21.35 25.69
CA LYS A 258 5.84 19.97 26.14
C LYS A 258 6.19 19.03 25.00
N GLN A 259 6.74 17.87 25.33
CA GLN A 259 6.96 16.82 24.35
C GLN A 259 5.80 15.82 24.43
N LEU A 260 5.19 15.56 23.29
CA LEU A 260 4.14 14.57 23.13
C LEU A 260 4.67 13.35 22.39
N ARG A 261 3.96 12.25 22.53
CA ARG A 261 4.22 10.97 21.87
C ARG A 261 2.96 10.49 21.16
N ILE A 262 3.08 10.06 19.91
CA ILE A 262 2.04 9.29 19.22
C ILE A 262 2.36 7.81 19.34
N ILE A 263 1.41 7.06 19.90
CA ILE A 263 1.52 5.63 20.16
C ILE A 263 0.69 4.89 19.11
N VAL A 264 1.38 4.10 18.30
CA VAL A 264 0.79 3.29 17.23
C VAL A 264 1.21 1.83 17.44
N PRO A 265 0.30 0.90 17.79
CA PRO A 265 0.61 -0.53 17.75
C PRO A 265 0.78 -1.02 16.29
N PRO A 266 1.32 -2.23 16.06
CA PRO A 266 1.59 -2.76 14.72
C PRO A 266 0.41 -2.70 13.74
N PHE A 267 -0.77 -3.07 14.21
CA PHE A 267 -2.03 -2.86 13.48
C PHE A 267 -3.07 -2.21 14.42
N PRO A 268 -3.23 -0.87 14.36
CA PRO A 268 -4.05 -0.13 15.31
C PRO A 268 -5.53 -0.10 14.94
N LYS A 269 -6.39 -0.29 15.94
CA LYS A 269 -7.80 0.17 15.89
C LYS A 269 -7.91 1.63 16.32
N LYS A 270 -6.99 2.08 17.16
CA LYS A 270 -6.89 3.46 17.64
C LYS A 270 -5.42 3.86 17.73
N ILE A 271 -5.17 5.16 17.69
CA ILE A 271 -3.90 5.74 18.12
C ILE A 271 -4.12 6.55 19.39
N ALA A 272 -3.09 6.65 20.22
CA ALA A 272 -3.08 7.56 21.35
C ALA A 272 -2.03 8.64 21.15
N ILE A 273 -2.33 9.85 21.55
CA ILE A 273 -1.37 10.94 21.71
C ILE A 273 -1.34 11.30 23.18
N THR A 274 -0.17 11.23 23.80
CA THR A 274 0.02 11.41 25.25
C THR A 274 1.26 12.23 25.52
N GLY A 275 1.44 12.69 26.76
CA GLY A 275 2.74 13.18 27.21
C GLY A 275 3.83 12.12 27.05
N ALA A 276 5.04 12.53 26.66
CA ALA A 276 6.12 11.60 26.30
C ALA A 276 6.52 10.60 27.41
N GLY A 277 6.36 10.99 28.67
CA GLY A 277 6.65 10.13 29.84
C GLY A 277 5.44 9.46 30.48
N GLN A 278 4.26 9.51 29.84
CA GLN A 278 3.06 8.87 30.37
C GLN A 278 2.99 7.41 29.91
N ASP A 279 2.73 6.50 30.85
CA ASP A 279 2.40 5.12 30.54
C ASP A 279 1.00 5.04 29.92
N TYR A 280 0.85 4.17 28.91
CA TYR A 280 -0.43 3.92 28.24
C TYR A 280 -0.57 2.41 27.98
N ASP A 281 -1.74 1.85 28.25
CA ASP A 281 -2.02 0.45 27.96
C ASP A 281 -2.22 0.24 26.45
N LEU A 282 -1.24 -0.36 25.77
CA LEU A 282 -1.31 -0.53 24.32
C LEU A 282 -2.42 -1.50 23.91
N ALA A 283 -2.87 -2.39 24.79
CA ALA A 283 -3.94 -3.33 24.48
C ALA A 283 -5.26 -2.61 24.11
N ASP A 284 -5.49 -1.41 24.64
CA ASP A 284 -6.67 -0.58 24.33
C ASP A 284 -6.66 -0.01 22.90
N LEU A 285 -5.49 -0.03 22.25
CA LEU A 285 -5.25 0.50 20.90
C LEU A 285 -5.28 -0.57 19.82
N GLU A 286 -5.08 -1.83 20.22
CA GLU A 286 -4.97 -2.97 19.30
C GLU A 286 -6.28 -3.24 18.56
N ALA A 287 -6.14 -3.66 17.30
CA ALA A 287 -7.25 -4.24 16.59
C ALA A 287 -7.57 -5.65 17.09
N GLN A 288 -8.81 -6.05 16.87
CA GLN A 288 -9.19 -7.45 16.97
C GLN A 288 -8.92 -8.14 15.64
N SER A 289 -8.67 -9.45 15.71
CA SER A 289 -8.57 -10.29 14.51
C SER A 289 -9.84 -10.15 13.69
N ASP A 290 -9.69 -10.17 12.37
CA ASP A 290 -10.82 -10.38 11.48
C ASP A 290 -11.43 -11.75 11.77
N GLN A 291 -12.75 -11.85 11.63
CA GLN A 291 -13.43 -13.14 11.70
C GLN A 291 -12.95 -13.99 10.52
N GLU A 292 -12.82 -15.30 10.72
CA GLU A 292 -12.56 -16.19 9.60
C GLU A 292 -13.82 -16.17 8.73
N ASP A 293 -13.69 -15.62 7.52
CA ASP A 293 -14.73 -15.73 6.52
C ASP A 293 -14.89 -17.23 6.24
N GLU A 294 -16.04 -17.81 6.58
CA GLU A 294 -16.42 -19.14 6.08
C GLU A 294 -16.34 -19.06 4.55
N GLU A 295 -15.54 -19.92 3.93
CA GLU A 295 -15.25 -19.95 2.49
C GLU A 295 -16.54 -19.95 1.65
N ASP A 296 -17.06 -18.78 1.30
CA ASP A 296 -18.20 -18.61 0.39
C ASP A 296 -18.05 -17.30 -0.42
N GLU A 297 -16.85 -17.04 -0.95
CA GLU A 297 -16.73 -16.17 -2.14
C GLU A 297 -16.86 -17.02 -3.40
N ALA A 298 -18.11 -17.38 -3.70
CA ALA A 298 -18.51 -17.68 -5.07
C ALA A 298 -18.12 -16.48 -5.95
N LEU A 299 -17.10 -16.70 -6.77
CA LEU A 299 -16.68 -15.92 -7.92
C LEU A 299 -17.81 -15.00 -8.44
N LEU A 300 -17.56 -13.68 -8.39
CA LEU A 300 -18.19 -12.75 -9.33
C LEU A 300 -17.73 -13.15 -10.75
N ASP A 301 -18.46 -14.09 -11.34
CA ASP A 301 -18.46 -14.37 -12.76
C ASP A 301 -19.22 -13.22 -13.44
N PRO A 302 -18.57 -12.34 -14.23
CA PRO A 302 -19.31 -11.41 -15.05
C PRO A 302 -19.94 -12.26 -16.16
N GLY A 303 -21.21 -12.58 -15.97
CA GLY A 303 -21.96 -13.56 -16.76
C GLY A 303 -21.69 -13.51 -18.26
N GLU A 304 -21.55 -14.72 -18.81
CA GLU A 304 -21.90 -15.02 -20.19
C GLU A 304 -23.30 -14.48 -20.49
N GLU A 305 -23.41 -13.29 -21.07
CA GLU A 305 -24.59 -12.93 -21.83
C GLU A 305 -24.46 -13.54 -23.24
N ASP A 306 -25.28 -14.56 -23.44
CA ASP A 306 -25.61 -15.22 -24.69
C ASP A 306 -25.74 -14.23 -25.86
N PHE A 307 -24.75 -14.21 -26.74
CA PHE A 307 -24.91 -13.67 -28.10
C PHE A 307 -25.67 -14.70 -28.95
N GLU A 308 -26.98 -14.81 -28.71
CA GLU A 308 -27.86 -15.54 -29.61
C GLU A 308 -27.99 -14.80 -30.96
N LYS A 309 -27.72 -15.58 -32.00
CA LYS A 309 -27.91 -15.28 -33.42
C LYS A 309 -29.23 -14.56 -33.72
N SER A 310 -29.14 -13.38 -34.31
CA SER A 310 -30.15 -12.84 -35.21
C SER A 310 -29.56 -12.74 -36.62
N THR A 311 -29.68 -13.83 -37.37
CA THR A 311 -29.59 -13.82 -38.84
C THR A 311 -30.81 -13.10 -39.40
N ASN A 312 -30.60 -11.96 -40.06
CA ASN A 312 -31.51 -11.52 -41.11
C ASN A 312 -30.72 -10.77 -42.18
N SER A 313 -30.51 -11.47 -43.31
CA SER A 313 -30.12 -10.87 -44.58
C SER A 313 -31.26 -10.00 -45.13
N PRO A 314 -30.93 -8.96 -45.89
CA PRO A 314 -31.69 -8.73 -47.12
C PRO A 314 -30.77 -8.67 -48.33
N SER A 315 -31.00 -9.64 -49.22
CA SER A 315 -31.32 -9.46 -50.64
C SER A 315 -30.77 -8.22 -51.35
N VAL A 316 -29.90 -8.51 -52.31
CA VAL A 316 -29.51 -7.67 -53.46
C VAL A 316 -30.74 -7.14 -54.22
N ALA A 317 -30.72 -5.87 -54.62
CA ALA A 317 -31.32 -5.41 -55.86
C ALA A 317 -30.48 -4.26 -56.43
N SER A 318 -29.91 -4.54 -57.60
CA SER A 318 -29.27 -3.63 -58.54
C SER A 318 -30.26 -2.66 -59.18
N GLU A 319 -29.80 -1.45 -59.49
CA GLU A 319 -30.13 -0.56 -60.65
C GLU A 319 -29.73 0.87 -60.25
N SER A 320 -29.29 1.81 -61.08
CA SER A 320 -28.74 1.86 -62.44
C SER A 320 -28.15 3.28 -62.57
N GLN A 321 -27.22 3.46 -63.51
CA GLN A 321 -26.61 4.74 -63.87
C GLN A 321 -27.65 5.80 -64.28
N THR A 322 -27.49 7.05 -63.82
CA THR A 322 -27.14 8.24 -64.63
C THR A 322 -26.88 9.45 -63.75
#